data_AF-A0A9C6U978-F1
#
_entry.id   AF-A0A9C6U978-F1
#
_cell.length_a   1.000
_cell.length_b   1.000
_cell.length_c   1.000
_cell.angle_alpha   90.00
_cell.angle_beta   90.00
_cell.angle_gamma   90.00
#
_symmetry.space_group_name_H-M   'P 1'
#
loop_
_entity.id
_entity.type
_entity.pdbx_description
1 polymer ?
#
loop_
_entity_poly.entity_id
_entity_poly.type
_entity_poly.pdbx_seq_one_letter_code
_entity_poly.pdbx_strand_id
1 'polypeptide(L)'
;MKQVWRFSGPGAMISTSYLNSGSIEANVESGSGAQFQLLWLNLLTALMSVLLQRLALRLGAASKHHLAQHCTTFYCLAPRYFKWALMEVAILSCDMQNVIGTAVALNILSRA
;
A
#
# COMPACT_ATOMS: atom_id res chain seq x y z
N MET A 1 18.30 -17.82 12.45
CA MET A 1 17.23 -18.05 11.45
C MET A 1 15.81 -18.15 12.05
N LYS A 2 15.53 -18.90 13.13
CA LYS A 2 14.16 -19.03 13.72
C LYS A 2 13.44 -17.71 14.07
N GLN A 3 14.17 -16.66 14.42
CA GLN A 3 13.60 -15.32 14.72
C GLN A 3 13.10 -14.59 13.46
N VAL A 4 13.75 -14.75 12.31
CA VAL A 4 13.38 -14.05 11.06
C VAL A 4 12.02 -14.54 10.55
N TRP A 5 11.78 -15.85 10.61
CA TRP A 5 10.49 -16.46 10.25
C TRP A 5 9.34 -16.02 11.19
N ARG A 6 9.65 -15.79 12.47
CA ARG A 6 8.67 -15.38 13.48
C ARG A 6 8.26 -13.91 13.36
N PHE A 7 9.12 -13.07 12.78
CA PHE A 7 8.87 -11.65 12.50
C PHE A 7 8.64 -11.33 11.00
N SER A 8 8.60 -12.34 10.13
CA SER A 8 8.37 -12.16 8.69
C SER A 8 6.92 -11.79 8.34
N GLY A 9 5.98 -12.02 9.27
CA GLY A 9 4.54 -11.76 9.09
C GLY A 9 4.20 -10.34 8.60
N PRO A 10 4.59 -9.27 9.31
CA PRO A 10 4.28 -7.90 8.87
C PRO A 10 4.91 -7.54 7.53
N GLY A 11 6.13 -8.03 7.23
CA GLY A 11 6.79 -7.78 5.94
C GLY A 11 6.06 -8.42 4.76
N ALA A 12 5.55 -9.65 4.95
CA ALA A 12 4.79 -10.35 3.92
C ALA A 12 3.46 -9.65 3.61
N MET A 13 2.73 -9.20 4.64
CA MET A 13 1.46 -8.47 4.47
C MET A 13 1.65 -7.16 3.67
N ILE A 14 2.73 -6.43 3.93
CA ILE A 14 3.04 -5.19 3.20
C ILE A 14 3.38 -5.51 1.74
N SER A 15 4.14 -6.57 1.50
CA SER A 15 4.50 -6.99 0.14
C SER A 15 3.28 -7.41 -0.68
N THR A 16 2.30 -8.09 -0.07
CA THR A 16 1.05 -8.45 -0.76
C THR A 16 0.24 -7.22 -1.13
N SER A 17 0.18 -6.20 -0.26
CA SER A 17 -0.49 -4.93 -0.57
C SER A 17 0.22 -4.11 -1.65
N TYR A 18 1.52 -4.34 -1.87
CA TYR A 18 2.22 -3.68 -2.96
C TYR A 18 1.88 -4.29 -4.34
N LEU A 19 1.46 -5.56 -4.35
CA LEU A 19 1.07 -6.32 -5.53
C LEU A 19 -0.45 -6.33 -5.73
N ASN A 20 -1.10 -5.18 -5.53
CA ASN A 20 -2.54 -5.03 -5.76
C ASN A 20 -2.86 -4.89 -7.26
N SER A 21 -4.07 -5.22 -7.68
CA SER A 21 -4.52 -5.15 -9.08
C SER A 21 -4.24 -3.79 -9.75
N GLY A 22 -4.44 -2.68 -9.04
CA GLY A 22 -4.14 -1.33 -9.57
C GLY A 22 -2.64 -1.09 -9.85
N SER A 23 -1.74 -1.71 -9.07
CA SER A 23 -0.29 -1.62 -9.34
C SER A 23 0.11 -2.41 -10.58
N ILE A 24 -0.58 -3.54 -10.83
CA ILE A 24 -0.33 -4.41 -11.98
C ILE A 24 -0.86 -3.73 -13.25
N GLU A 25 -2.06 -3.15 -13.20
CA GLU A 25 -2.66 -2.38 -14.29
C GLU A 25 -1.77 -1.21 -14.70
N ALA A 26 -1.32 -0.39 -13.74
CA ALA A 26 -0.44 0.74 -14.02
C ALA A 26 0.91 0.32 -14.64
N ASN A 27 1.47 -0.81 -14.21
CA ASN A 27 2.71 -1.35 -14.79
C ASN A 27 2.50 -1.88 -16.20
N VAL A 28 1.34 -2.50 -16.49
CA VAL A 28 0.98 -2.97 -17.84
C VAL A 28 0.72 -1.78 -18.78
N GLU A 29 0.00 -0.77 -18.31
CA GLU A 29 -0.30 0.44 -19.10
C GLU A 29 0.98 1.23 -19.42
N SER A 30 1.84 1.45 -18.42
CA SER A 30 3.13 2.11 -18.63
C SER A 30 4.09 1.30 -19.50
N GLY A 31 4.04 -0.04 -19.41
CA GLY A 31 4.79 -0.94 -20.29
C GLY A 31 4.28 -0.94 -21.74
N SER A 32 2.97 -0.81 -21.94
CA SER A 32 2.35 -0.70 -23.27
C SER A 32 2.62 0.67 -23.92
N GLY A 33 2.63 1.75 -23.13
CA GLY A 33 2.78 3.11 -23.64
C GLY A 33 4.23 3.55 -23.84
N ALA A 34 5.13 3.15 -22.96
CA ALA A 34 6.51 3.68 -22.92
C ALA A 34 7.58 2.60 -22.66
N GLN A 35 7.22 1.33 -22.87
CA GLN A 35 8.10 0.17 -22.87
C GLN A 35 9.00 0.09 -21.63
N PHE A 36 10.27 0.47 -21.76
CA PHE A 36 11.29 0.35 -20.72
C PHE A 36 11.66 1.67 -20.04
N GLN A 37 11.14 2.79 -20.51
CA GLN A 37 11.60 4.10 -20.06
C GLN A 37 11.13 4.44 -18.64
N LEU A 38 10.04 3.82 -18.17
CA LEU A 38 9.50 4.02 -16.81
C LEU A 38 10.00 3.03 -15.76
N LEU A 39 10.82 2.02 -16.11
CA LEU A 39 11.30 1.08 -15.09
C LEU A 39 12.12 1.78 -14.00
N TRP A 40 12.95 2.77 -14.38
CA TRP A 40 13.74 3.52 -13.41
C TRP A 40 12.86 4.34 -12.45
N LEU A 41 11.78 4.93 -12.98
CA LEU A 41 10.82 5.68 -12.17
C LEU A 41 10.05 4.76 -11.22
N ASN A 42 9.60 3.60 -11.71
CA ASN A 42 8.92 2.60 -10.89
C ASN A 42 9.84 2.07 -9.77
N LEU A 43 11.12 1.85 -10.08
CA LEU A 43 12.13 1.44 -9.10
C LEU A 43 12.31 2.52 -8.02
N LEU A 44 12.41 3.80 -8.41
CA LEU A 44 12.50 4.91 -7.47
C LEU A 44 11.27 4.99 -6.55
N THR A 45 10.07 4.82 -7.09
CA THR A 45 8.82 4.80 -6.32
C THR A 45 8.81 3.66 -5.30
N ALA A 46 9.21 2.44 -5.70
CA ALA A 46 9.32 1.30 -4.80
C ALA A 46 10.36 1.54 -3.69
N LEU A 47 11.49 2.16 -4.03
CA LEU A 47 12.55 2.47 -3.06
C LEU A 47 12.07 3.49 -2.03
N MET A 48 11.36 4.54 -2.47
CA MET A 48 10.75 5.53 -1.57
C MET A 48 9.66 4.91 -0.69
N SER A 49 8.86 3.99 -1.22
CA SER A 49 7.86 3.27 -0.45
C SER A 49 8.48 2.43 0.67
N VAL A 50 9.55 1.68 0.38
CA VAL A 50 10.29 0.90 1.39
C VAL A 50 10.92 1.82 2.44
N LEU A 51 11.42 2.99 2.07
CA LEU A 51 11.93 3.97 3.02
C LEU A 51 10.81 4.46 3.95
N LEU A 52 9.69 4.93 3.40
CA LEU A 52 8.54 5.39 4.19
C LEU A 52 8.01 4.30 5.12
N GLN A 53 7.95 3.05 4.65
CA GLN A 53 7.55 1.91 5.47
C GLN A 53 8.50 1.69 6.65
N ARG A 54 9.81 1.82 6.43
CA ARG A 54 10.83 1.71 7.49
C ARG A 54 10.72 2.85 8.50
N LEU A 55 10.45 4.07 8.06
CA LEU A 55 10.20 5.20 8.96
C LEU A 55 8.93 4.98 9.79
N ALA A 56 7.84 4.52 9.17
CA ALA A 56 6.59 4.21 9.87
C ALA A 56 6.77 3.09 10.92
N LEU A 57 7.50 2.03 10.57
CA LEU A 57 7.83 0.95 11.50
C LEU A 57 8.66 1.46 12.69
N ARG A 58 9.68 2.28 12.40
CA ARG A 58 10.55 2.86 13.43
C ARG A 58 9.79 3.85 14.32
N LEU A 59 8.87 4.63 13.76
CA LEU A 59 8.00 5.51 14.54
C LEU A 59 7.05 4.70 15.44
N GLY A 60 6.41 3.66 14.90
CA GLY A 60 5.54 2.77 15.67
C GLY A 60 6.28 2.03 16.79
N ALA A 61 7.50 1.56 16.52
CA ALA A 61 8.34 0.88 17.51
C ALA A 61 8.84 1.84 18.61
N ALA A 62 9.23 3.08 18.26
CA ALA A 62 9.74 4.06 19.21
C ALA A 62 8.63 4.71 20.05
N SER A 63 7.45 4.95 19.45
CA SER A 63 6.37 5.69 20.10
C SER A 63 5.33 4.80 20.80
N LYS A 64 5.25 3.50 20.46
CA LYS A 64 4.19 2.55 20.88
C LYS A 64 2.76 2.99 20.56
N HIS A 65 2.61 4.09 19.82
CA HIS A 65 1.34 4.68 19.40
C HIS A 65 1.30 4.66 17.87
N HIS A 66 0.13 4.37 17.30
CA HIS A 66 -0.06 4.39 15.85
C HIS A 66 0.12 5.82 15.30
N LEU A 67 0.54 5.93 14.03
CA LEU A 67 0.74 7.22 13.33
C LEU A 67 -0.51 8.12 13.45
N ALA A 68 -1.70 7.51 13.37
CA ALA A 68 -2.98 8.18 13.56
C ALA A 68 -3.12 8.79 14.97
N GLN A 69 -2.69 8.08 16.02
CA GLN A 69 -2.80 8.53 17.40
C GLN A 69 -1.83 9.69 17.68
N HIS A 70 -0.60 9.63 17.16
CA HIS A 70 0.35 10.75 17.22
C HIS A 70 -0.19 11.99 16.48
N CYS A 71 -0.74 11.80 15.27
CA CYS A 71 -1.41 12.87 14.54
C CYS A 71 -2.69 13.40 15.21
N THR A 72 -3.32 12.66 16.11
CA THR A 72 -4.50 13.13 16.87
C THR A 72 -4.12 13.91 18.12
N THR A 73 -2.99 13.59 18.76
CA THR A 73 -2.53 14.30 19.96
C THR A 73 -2.01 15.70 19.65
N PHE A 74 -1.47 15.92 18.45
CA PHE A 74 -0.95 17.22 18.02
C PHE A 74 -1.98 18.15 17.35
N TYR A 75 -3.20 17.67 17.03
CA TYR A 75 -4.16 18.42 16.22
C TYR A 75 -5.55 18.53 16.87
N CYS A 76 -6.20 19.68 16.74
CA CYS A 76 -7.57 19.95 17.22
C CYS A 76 -8.63 18.98 16.64
N LEU A 77 -9.85 19.01 17.22
CA LEU A 77 -10.98 18.13 16.86
C LEU A 77 -11.36 18.17 15.36
N ALA A 78 -11.30 19.33 14.69
CA ALA A 78 -11.68 19.45 13.27
C ALA A 78 -10.76 18.70 12.28
N PRO A 79 -9.42 18.91 12.28
CA PRO A 79 -8.50 18.16 11.41
C PRO A 79 -8.44 16.66 11.72
N ARG A 80 -8.91 16.22 12.91
CA ARG A 80 -9.06 14.80 13.23
C ARG A 80 -10.16 14.14 12.38
N TYR A 81 -11.35 14.74 12.29
CA TYR A 81 -12.43 14.21 11.45
C TYR A 81 -12.08 14.25 9.96
N PHE A 82 -11.40 15.30 9.51
CA PHE A 82 -10.93 15.40 8.13
C PHE A 82 -9.93 14.28 7.78
N LYS A 83 -8.92 14.05 8.64
CA LYS A 83 -7.95 12.94 8.47
C LYS A 83 -8.63 11.58 8.49
N TRP A 84 -9.61 11.39 9.36
CA TRP A 84 -10.38 10.16 9.44
C TRP A 84 -11.17 9.90 8.15
N ALA A 85 -11.90 10.90 7.64
CA ALA A 85 -12.67 10.77 6.40
C ALA A 85 -11.77 10.47 5.18
N LEU A 86 -10.63 11.13 5.07
CA LEU A 86 -9.62 10.83 4.03
C LEU A 86 -9.14 9.39 4.10
N MET A 87 -8.89 8.88 5.32
CA MET A 87 -8.44 7.50 5.51
C MET A 87 -9.52 6.49 5.16
N GLU A 88 -10.78 6.78 5.50
CA GLU A 88 -11.93 5.94 5.15
C GLU A 88 -12.10 5.84 3.63
N VAL A 89 -12.03 6.96 2.92
CA VAL A 89 -12.10 7.02 1.45
C VAL A 89 -10.92 6.27 0.80
N ALA A 90 -9.72 6.37 1.37
CA ALA A 90 -8.55 5.65 0.88
C ALA A 90 -8.70 4.13 1.04
N ILE A 91 -9.23 3.67 2.19
CA ILE A 91 -9.49 2.24 2.44
C ILE A 91 -10.56 1.73 1.48
N LEU A 92 -11.65 2.49 1.29
CA LEU A 92 -12.72 2.13 0.35
C LEU A 92 -12.18 1.99 -1.08
N SER A 93 -11.35 2.94 -1.52
CA SER A 93 -10.72 2.91 -2.86
C SER A 93 -9.82 1.68 -3.04
N CYS A 94 -9.05 1.31 -2.02
CA CYS A 94 -8.19 0.13 -2.05
C CYS A 94 -9.00 -1.17 -2.16
N ASP A 95 -10.12 -1.27 -1.44
CA ASP A 95 -11.01 -2.44 -1.50
C ASP A 95 -11.71 -2.55 -2.87
N MET A 96 -12.15 -1.42 -3.44
CA MET A 96 -12.73 -1.37 -4.79
C MET A 96 -11.78 -1.95 -5.84
N GLN A 97 -10.49 -1.60 -5.82
CA GLN A 97 -9.50 -2.17 -6.76
C GLN A 97 -9.38 -3.70 -6.62
N ASN A 98 -9.45 -4.23 -5.40
CA ASN A 98 -9.33 -5.67 -5.16
C ASN A 98 -10.57 -6.44 -5.67
N VAL A 99 -11.77 -5.87 -5.50
CA VAL A 99 -13.02 -6.42 -6.04
C VAL A 99 -13.00 -6.42 -7.57
N ILE A 100 -12.54 -5.33 -8.20
CA ILE A 100 -12.45 -5.25 -9.68
C ILE A 100 -11.45 -6.28 -10.20
N GLY A 101 -10.26 -6.36 -9.59
CA GLY A 101 -9.23 -7.31 -9.99
C GLY A 101 -9.66 -8.78 -9.87
N THR A 102 -10.35 -9.13 -8.79
CA THR A 102 -10.89 -10.50 -8.62
C THR A 102 -12.03 -10.79 -9.60
N ALA A 103 -12.90 -9.83 -9.89
CA ALA A 103 -13.95 -9.97 -10.90
C ALA A 103 -13.36 -10.21 -12.30
N VAL A 104 -12.31 -9.47 -12.69
CA VAL A 104 -11.60 -9.67 -13.98
C VAL A 104 -10.91 -11.02 -14.01
N ALA A 105 -10.21 -11.42 -12.93
CA ALA A 105 -9.56 -12.72 -12.86
C ALA A 105 -10.55 -13.88 -13.00
N LEU A 106 -11.71 -13.81 -12.32
CA LEU A 106 -12.78 -14.80 -12.45
C LEU A 106 -13.38 -14.83 -13.86
N ASN A 107 -13.54 -13.66 -14.51
CA ASN A 107 -14.04 -13.59 -15.88
C ASN A 107 -13.11 -14.32 -16.86
N ILE A 108 -11.79 -14.11 -16.71
CA ILE A 108 -10.77 -14.77 -17.54
C ILE A 108 -10.76 -16.29 -17.27
N LEU A 109 -10.79 -16.70 -15.99
CA LEU A 109 -10.79 -18.12 -15.63
C LEU A 109 -12.04 -18.85 -16.10
N SER A 110 -13.21 -18.22 -16.03
CA SER A 110 -14.48 -18.82 -16.47
C SER A 110 -14.67 -18.85 -17.98
N ARG A 111 -13.91 -18.04 -18.73
CA ARG A 111 -13.88 -18.05 -20.21
C ARG A 111 -12.77 -18.93 -20.79
N ALA A 112 -11.87 -19.45 -19.96
CA ALA A 112 -10.88 -20.47 -20.32
C ALA A 112 -11.49 -21.88 -20.24
#